data_AF-A0A6S7KPS2-F1
#
_entry.id   AF-A0A6S7KPS2-F1
#
_cell.length_a   1.000
_cell.length_b   1.000
_cell.length_c   1.000
_cell.angle_alpha   90.00
_cell.angle_beta   90.00
_cell.angle_gamma   90.00
#
_symmetry.space_group_name_H-M   'P 1'
#
loop_
_entity.id
_entity.type
_entity.pdbx_description
1 polymer ?
#
loop_
_entity_poly.entity_id
_entity_poly.type
_entity_poly.pdbx_seq_one_letter_code
_entity_poly.pdbx_strand_id
1 'polypeptide(L)'
;MRGLYEQNRMPQVVVSKFQGEYYDISRNKPHCRYPTVIDVLQIDDPVIFNCIVDQTGAECVLLIKDPEEARDVMFNRVPQNARMAFAGNGDQIYGGKSAKSYAYTGSGSSYLKGNIEDQIRRVQAQLEDERGRYSQLTSEHDKHNKDLRELQGELKKSKMKSIKDQDMYNKILQEITELEQFEEEPVPDVTVLQEDVNALTQQIEDVSLQNDGKSKEYLQAKTSLEEKSKESDLHKTKIQEVIGKAEPLTLQLNAIEADIATAKGHRKHYHDKKNEVLKKISNVEAELKALSEDAENAAKKAAEYCERVQTRRTVKSLESEISQTERRLRAEQQTRGQIEEITKQFSEATERLNNVNASMKSLATLCKKMGKMLDERIQLYAQYRKYIAVRANIHFQMMLSQRGFTGKMKLKHKEEELHLLVDVDQASQGERKSTKSLSGGERSFSTVSFIMALWDAMEAPFRCLDEFDVFMDMVNRRISMDSIMKVAKEQQHRQFILLTPQDM
;
A
#
# COMPACT_ATOMS: atom_id res chain seq x y z
N MET A 1 -12.87 28.66 -1.84
CA MET A 1 -11.43 28.89 -1.59
C MET A 1 -10.58 27.60 -1.57
N ARG A 2 -10.72 26.67 -2.54
CA ARG A 2 -9.83 25.48 -2.66
C ARG A 2 -8.91 25.51 -3.88
N GLY A 3 -8.91 26.58 -4.68
CA GLY A 3 -8.09 26.71 -5.90
C GLY A 3 -6.90 27.67 -5.80
N LEU A 4 -6.52 28.12 -4.60
CA LEU A 4 -5.59 29.24 -4.39
C LEU A 4 -4.20 28.84 -3.87
N TYR A 5 -3.96 27.55 -3.64
CA TYR A 5 -2.68 27.07 -3.11
C TYR A 5 -2.16 25.94 -3.98
N GLU A 6 -1.29 26.31 -4.93
CA GLU A 6 -0.38 25.36 -5.56
C GLU A 6 0.46 24.66 -4.48
N GLN A 7 0.54 23.34 -4.61
CA GLN A 7 1.20 22.44 -3.68
C GLN A 7 2.67 22.86 -3.49
N ASN A 8 3.14 22.90 -2.24
CA ASN A 8 4.49 23.25 -1.76
C ASN A 8 4.86 24.72 -1.47
N ARG A 9 3.91 25.64 -1.30
CA ARG A 9 4.20 26.94 -0.64
C ARG A 9 3.50 27.05 0.72
N MET A 10 4.28 27.26 1.78
CA MET A 10 3.73 27.61 3.10
C MET A 10 2.82 28.85 2.95
N PRO A 11 1.66 28.88 3.64
CA PRO A 11 0.77 30.04 3.54
C PRO A 11 1.48 31.28 4.08
N GLN A 12 1.40 32.39 3.33
CA GLN A 12 1.93 33.67 3.79
C GLN A 12 1.01 34.20 4.90
N VAL A 13 1.48 34.15 6.15
CA VAL A 13 0.75 34.66 7.32
C VAL A 13 1.23 36.07 7.60
N VAL A 14 0.34 37.05 7.42
CA VAL A 14 0.57 38.44 7.82
C VAL A 14 -0.09 38.66 9.18
N VAL A 15 0.68 39.08 10.17
CA VAL A 15 0.19 39.42 11.52
C VAL A 15 0.24 40.94 11.67
N SER A 16 -0.93 41.58 11.76
CA SER A 16 -1.08 43.00 12.05
C SER A 16 -2.08 43.21 13.19
N LYS A 17 -2.01 44.36 13.86
CA LYS A 17 -2.99 44.73 14.90
C LYS A 17 -4.31 45.08 14.22
N PHE A 18 -5.39 44.45 14.66
CA PHE A 18 -6.73 44.75 14.16
C PHE A 18 -7.11 46.19 14.51
N GLN A 19 -7.32 47.02 13.49
CA GLN A 19 -7.89 48.36 13.59
C GLN A 19 -9.15 48.42 12.73
N GLY A 20 -10.25 48.87 13.32
CA GLY A 20 -11.58 48.89 12.68
C GLY A 20 -11.85 50.12 11.82
N GLU A 21 -10.92 51.06 11.75
CA GLU A 21 -11.02 52.29 10.94
C GLU A 21 -10.02 52.24 9.78
N TYR A 22 -10.40 52.82 8.64
CA TYR A 22 -9.51 52.95 7.48
C TYR A 22 -8.35 53.90 7.79
N TYR A 23 -7.14 53.53 7.38
CA TYR A 23 -5.98 54.44 7.47
C TYR A 23 -6.18 55.69 6.62
N ASP A 24 -5.84 56.85 7.19
CA ASP A 24 -5.75 58.09 6.43
C ASP A 24 -4.48 58.11 5.57
N ILE A 25 -4.64 57.72 4.30
CA ILE A 25 -3.57 57.66 3.29
C ILE A 25 -3.35 58.99 2.55
N SER A 26 -4.10 60.05 2.87
CA SER A 26 -4.11 61.31 2.11
C SER A 26 -2.74 61.97 2.02
N ARG A 27 -1.91 61.85 3.06
CA ARG A 27 -0.55 62.44 3.11
C ARG A 27 0.47 61.68 2.26
N ASN A 28 0.32 60.36 2.13
CA ASN A 28 1.28 59.48 1.45
C ASN A 28 0.89 59.23 -0.01
N LYS A 29 -0.32 59.60 -0.41
CA LYS A 29 -0.78 59.42 -1.77
C LYS A 29 -0.05 60.35 -2.76
N PRO A 30 0.43 59.84 -3.91
CA PRO A 30 1.00 60.66 -4.97
C PRO A 30 -0.05 61.59 -5.57
N HIS A 31 0.28 62.87 -5.64
CA HIS A 31 -0.58 63.89 -6.26
C HIS A 31 -0.27 63.95 -7.76
N CYS A 32 -0.91 63.09 -8.55
CA CYS A 32 -0.72 63.03 -10.01
C CYS A 32 -2.00 62.66 -10.76
N ARG A 33 -1.97 62.78 -12.09
CA ARG A 33 -3.10 62.45 -12.99
C ARG A 33 -3.41 60.96 -13.11
N TYR A 34 -2.52 60.09 -12.62
CA TYR A 34 -2.64 58.65 -12.75
C TYR A 34 -3.28 58.05 -11.50
N PRO A 35 -4.23 57.11 -11.65
CA PRO A 35 -4.80 56.43 -10.51
C PRO A 35 -3.75 55.55 -9.82
N THR A 36 -3.86 55.44 -8.51
CA THR A 36 -3.06 54.49 -7.73
C THR A 36 -3.75 53.13 -7.70
N VAL A 37 -3.03 52.06 -7.33
CA VAL A 37 -3.61 50.72 -7.18
C VAL A 37 -4.79 50.73 -6.21
N ILE A 38 -4.67 51.49 -5.12
CA ILE A 38 -5.73 51.56 -4.10
C ILE A 38 -7.01 52.27 -4.61
N ASP A 39 -6.90 53.16 -5.60
CA ASP A 39 -8.06 53.86 -6.18
C ASP A 39 -8.93 52.97 -7.06
N VAL A 40 -8.36 51.88 -7.57
CA VAL A 40 -9.04 50.95 -8.48
C VAL A 40 -9.58 49.73 -7.71
N LEU A 41 -9.07 49.47 -6.52
CA LEU A 41 -9.50 48.34 -5.68
C LEU A 41 -10.72 48.73 -4.83
N GLN A 42 -11.78 47.93 -4.93
CA GLN A 42 -12.90 48.00 -4.01
C GLN A 42 -12.69 47.00 -2.87
N ILE A 43 -12.50 47.50 -1.65
CA ILE A 43 -12.23 46.69 -0.46
C ILE A 43 -13.19 47.10 0.66
N ASP A 44 -14.11 46.19 0.99
CA ASP A 44 -15.18 46.47 1.96
C ASP A 44 -14.72 46.34 3.43
N ASP A 45 -13.62 45.62 3.71
CA ASP A 45 -13.11 45.36 5.06
C ASP A 45 -11.94 46.31 5.40
N PRO A 46 -12.07 47.18 6.43
CA PRO A 46 -11.02 48.10 6.87
C PRO A 46 -9.71 47.41 7.27
N VAL A 47 -9.78 46.20 7.85
CA VAL A 47 -8.59 45.46 8.30
C VAL A 47 -7.79 44.97 7.10
N ILE A 48 -8.48 44.49 6.06
CA ILE A 48 -7.85 44.03 4.82
C ILE A 48 -7.25 45.22 4.06
N PHE A 49 -7.97 46.34 4.00
CA PHE A 49 -7.47 47.58 3.41
C PHE A 49 -6.17 48.04 4.08
N ASN A 50 -6.16 48.14 5.41
CA ASN A 50 -5.00 48.55 6.19
C ASN A 50 -3.82 47.58 6.01
N CYS A 51 -4.10 46.28 5.96
CA CYS A 51 -3.09 45.25 5.71
C CYS A 51 -2.45 45.37 4.31
N ILE A 52 -3.23 45.65 3.27
CA ILE A 52 -2.73 45.85 1.91
C ILE A 52 -1.84 47.10 1.85
N VAL A 53 -2.26 48.20 2.48
CA VAL A 53 -1.47 49.42 2.62
C VAL A 53 -0.15 49.13 3.33
N ASP A 54 -0.18 48.46 4.50
CA ASP A 54 1.03 48.14 5.28
C ASP A 54 2.02 47.23 4.54
N GLN A 55 1.52 46.18 3.88
CA GLN A 55 2.38 45.17 3.25
C GLN A 55 2.92 45.62 1.90
N THR A 56 2.10 46.31 1.11
CA THR A 56 2.41 46.59 -0.29
C THR A 56 2.65 48.06 -0.57
N GLY A 57 2.25 48.98 0.32
CA GLY A 57 2.29 50.42 0.06
C GLY A 57 1.50 50.79 -1.19
N ALA A 58 0.34 50.16 -1.40
CA ALA A 58 -0.47 50.26 -2.61
C ALA A 58 -0.90 51.69 -2.95
N GLU A 59 -0.98 52.56 -1.94
CA GLU A 59 -1.23 54.00 -2.07
C GLU A 59 -0.10 54.74 -2.80
N CYS A 60 1.12 54.20 -2.80
CA CYS A 60 2.29 54.75 -3.47
C CYS A 60 2.56 54.10 -4.85
N VAL A 61 1.66 53.23 -5.34
CA VAL A 61 1.84 52.50 -6.60
C VAL A 61 0.91 53.03 -7.69
N LEU A 62 1.47 53.48 -8.80
CA LEU A 62 0.72 54.06 -9.93
C LEU A 62 0.31 53.01 -10.96
N LEU A 63 -0.82 53.24 -11.63
CA LEU A 63 -1.29 52.44 -12.77
C LEU A 63 -1.31 53.30 -14.04
N ILE A 64 -0.47 52.95 -15.01
CA ILE A 64 -0.33 53.67 -16.29
C ILE A 64 -0.56 52.70 -17.43
N LYS A 65 -1.51 52.98 -18.33
CA LYS A 65 -1.91 52.03 -19.38
C LYS A 65 -0.84 51.86 -20.45
N ASP A 66 -0.21 52.95 -20.88
CA ASP A 66 0.82 52.93 -21.91
C ASP A 66 2.20 52.63 -21.30
N PRO A 67 2.89 51.53 -21.71
CA PRO A 67 4.20 51.19 -21.18
C PRO A 67 5.30 52.22 -21.45
N GLU A 68 5.22 52.97 -22.55
CA GLU A 68 6.21 53.99 -22.86
C GLU A 68 6.04 55.23 -21.99
N GLU A 69 4.79 55.70 -21.85
CA GLU A 69 4.42 56.77 -20.92
C GLU A 69 4.79 56.41 -19.47
N ALA A 70 4.58 55.16 -19.06
CA ALA A 70 4.91 54.70 -17.72
C ALA A 70 6.42 54.78 -17.43
N ARG A 71 7.26 54.44 -18.42
CA ARG A 71 8.72 54.56 -18.31
C ARG A 71 9.15 56.03 -18.24
N ASP A 72 8.58 56.89 -19.09
CA ASP A 72 8.94 58.30 -19.11
C ASP A 72 8.60 58.99 -17.77
N VAL A 73 7.39 58.77 -17.25
CA VAL A 73 6.94 59.33 -15.97
C VAL A 73 7.83 58.85 -14.82
N MET A 74 8.13 57.55 -14.74
CA MET A 74 8.90 57.02 -13.62
C MET A 74 10.42 57.24 -13.74
N PHE A 75 10.97 57.46 -14.93
CA PHE A 75 12.41 57.68 -15.09
C PHE A 75 12.77 59.16 -15.06
N ASN A 76 11.94 60.00 -15.68
CA ASN A 76 12.27 61.41 -15.88
C ASN A 76 11.48 62.35 -14.95
N ARG A 77 10.26 61.99 -14.52
CA ARG A 77 9.33 62.89 -13.81
C ARG A 77 8.54 62.19 -12.70
N VAL A 78 9.25 61.58 -11.75
CA VAL A 78 8.62 60.81 -10.67
C VAL A 78 7.74 61.72 -9.80
N PRO A 79 6.43 61.44 -9.69
CA PRO A 79 5.56 62.19 -8.79
C PRO A 79 5.98 62.03 -7.32
N GLN A 80 5.77 63.07 -6.51
CA GLN A 80 6.09 63.00 -5.08
C GLN A 80 5.30 61.86 -4.41
N ASN A 81 5.98 61.08 -3.56
CA ASN A 81 5.48 59.87 -2.89
C ASN A 81 5.19 58.66 -3.81
N ALA A 82 5.45 58.72 -5.11
CA ALA A 82 5.33 57.55 -5.99
C ALA A 82 6.57 56.64 -5.84
N ARG A 83 6.33 55.36 -5.48
CA ARG A 83 7.40 54.37 -5.30
C ARG A 83 7.65 53.55 -6.56
N MET A 84 6.58 53.12 -7.23
CA MET A 84 6.63 52.29 -8.43
C MET A 84 5.36 52.46 -9.27
N ALA A 85 5.41 52.06 -10.54
CA ALA A 85 4.26 52.01 -11.42
C ALA A 85 4.14 50.64 -12.09
N PHE A 86 2.91 50.21 -12.35
CA PHE A 86 2.61 49.12 -13.27
C PHE A 86 2.18 49.68 -14.62
N ALA A 87 2.80 49.18 -15.69
CA ALA A 87 2.40 49.46 -17.06
C ALA A 87 1.25 48.52 -17.50
N GLY A 88 0.50 48.88 -18.54
CA GLY A 88 -0.64 48.09 -19.03
C GLY A 88 -0.29 46.70 -19.57
N ASN A 89 0.97 46.47 -19.94
CA ASN A 89 1.51 45.14 -20.29
C ASN A 89 1.91 44.30 -19.06
N GLY A 90 1.82 44.86 -17.85
CA GLY A 90 2.17 44.21 -16.59
C GLY A 90 3.57 44.56 -16.05
N ASP A 91 4.38 45.34 -16.78
CA ASP A 91 5.75 45.64 -16.38
C ASP A 91 5.82 46.44 -15.08
N GLN A 92 6.79 46.12 -14.23
CA GLN A 92 7.07 46.84 -12.99
C GLN A 92 8.17 47.87 -13.19
N ILE A 93 7.84 49.14 -12.98
CA ILE A 93 8.75 50.25 -13.23
C ILE A 93 9.00 50.99 -11.90
N TYR A 94 10.25 50.98 -11.45
CA TYR A 94 10.70 51.70 -10.27
C TYR A 94 11.36 53.01 -10.69
N GLY A 95 11.00 54.11 -10.03
CA GLY A 95 11.53 55.45 -10.32
C GLY A 95 12.57 55.94 -9.33
N GLY A 96 13.18 57.08 -9.65
CA GLY A 96 14.15 57.79 -8.79
C GLY A 96 15.60 57.57 -9.22
N LYS A 97 16.55 57.74 -8.28
CA LYS A 97 18.01 57.67 -8.55
C LYS A 97 18.50 56.31 -9.06
N SER A 98 17.71 55.25 -8.90
CA SER A 98 17.99 53.89 -9.38
C SER A 98 16.80 53.36 -10.20
N ALA A 99 16.44 54.09 -11.25
CA ALA A 99 15.38 53.73 -12.18
C ALA A 99 15.59 52.34 -12.80
N LYS A 100 14.61 51.45 -12.70
CA LYS A 100 14.66 50.06 -13.22
C LYS A 100 13.30 49.63 -13.75
N SER A 101 13.30 48.87 -14.84
CA SER A 101 12.09 48.28 -15.44
C SER A 101 12.24 46.77 -15.48
N TYR A 102 11.25 46.05 -14.95
CA TYR A 102 11.19 44.59 -14.95
C TYR A 102 10.02 44.13 -15.80
N ALA A 103 10.30 43.36 -16.85
CA ALA A 103 9.29 42.81 -17.74
C ALA A 103 8.45 41.75 -17.04
N TYR A 104 7.14 41.77 -17.26
CA TYR A 104 6.24 40.75 -16.72
C TYR A 104 6.33 39.45 -17.53
N THR A 105 6.63 38.33 -16.86
CA THR A 105 6.81 37.00 -17.48
C THR A 105 5.72 36.00 -17.11
N GLY A 106 4.67 36.43 -16.40
CA GLY A 106 3.58 35.56 -15.94
C GLY A 106 2.45 35.39 -16.95
N SER A 107 1.74 34.26 -16.89
CA SER A 107 0.56 33.98 -17.73
C SER A 107 -0.72 34.43 -17.04
N GLY A 108 -1.19 35.64 -17.35
CA GLY A 108 -2.53 36.15 -17.05
C GLY A 108 -2.90 36.32 -15.57
N SER A 109 -3.97 37.07 -15.31
CA SER A 109 -4.51 37.27 -13.96
C SER A 109 -5.13 35.98 -13.42
N SER A 110 -4.83 35.60 -12.17
CA SER A 110 -5.40 34.39 -11.53
C SER A 110 -6.54 34.69 -10.56
N TYR A 111 -6.52 35.87 -9.91
CA TYR A 111 -7.27 36.09 -8.67
C TYR A 111 -8.44 37.08 -8.76
N LEU A 112 -8.70 37.69 -9.92
CA LEU A 112 -9.79 38.68 -10.14
C LEU A 112 -10.56 38.44 -11.46
N LYS A 113 -10.80 37.17 -11.82
CA LYS A 113 -11.56 36.81 -13.03
C LYS A 113 -13.05 36.63 -12.73
N GLY A 114 -13.90 37.15 -13.61
CA GLY A 114 -15.35 36.91 -13.59
C GLY A 114 -15.73 35.44 -13.80
N ASN A 115 -16.95 35.10 -13.37
CA ASN A 115 -17.61 33.79 -13.27
C ASN A 115 -16.90 32.61 -13.97
N ILE A 116 -16.41 31.67 -13.15
CA ILE A 116 -15.64 30.48 -13.56
C ILE A 116 -16.45 29.56 -14.49
N GLU A 117 -17.78 29.52 -14.35
CA GLU A 117 -18.66 28.67 -15.16
C GLU A 117 -18.68 29.06 -16.64
N ASP A 118 -18.66 30.37 -16.95
CA ASP A 118 -18.64 30.83 -18.34
C ASP A 118 -17.30 30.54 -19.03
N GLN A 119 -16.20 30.48 -18.26
CA GLN A 119 -14.90 30.08 -18.79
C GLN A 119 -14.84 28.58 -19.07
N ILE A 120 -15.41 27.74 -18.20
CA ILE A 120 -15.51 26.30 -18.44
C ILE A 120 -16.28 26.04 -19.74
N ARG A 121 -17.42 26.74 -19.95
CA ARG A 121 -18.20 26.62 -21.20
C ARG A 121 -17.41 27.04 -22.44
N ARG A 122 -16.65 28.13 -22.38
CA ARG A 122 -15.82 28.58 -23.52
C ARG A 122 -14.70 27.59 -23.82
N VAL A 123 -14.03 27.06 -22.79
CA VAL A 123 -12.95 26.10 -22.97
C VAL A 123 -13.48 24.77 -23.50
N GLN A 124 -14.66 24.33 -23.05
CA GLN A 124 -15.33 23.14 -23.60
C GLN A 124 -15.70 23.31 -25.07
N ALA A 125 -16.25 24.47 -25.46
CA ALA A 125 -16.55 24.76 -26.87
C ALA A 125 -15.28 24.80 -27.75
N GLN A 126 -14.18 25.36 -27.24
CA GLN A 126 -12.89 25.34 -27.94
C GLN A 126 -12.32 23.92 -28.08
N LEU A 127 -12.50 23.08 -27.07
CA LEU A 127 -12.08 21.68 -27.11
C LEU A 127 -12.86 20.88 -28.17
N GLU A 128 -14.16 21.15 -28.32
CA GLU A 128 -15.00 20.53 -29.35
C GLU A 128 -14.62 20.99 -30.75
N ASP A 129 -14.34 22.28 -30.96
CA ASP A 129 -13.88 22.80 -32.26
C ASP A 129 -12.52 22.18 -32.68
N GLU A 130 -11.56 22.12 -31.74
CA GLU A 130 -10.25 21.51 -32.00
C GLU A 130 -10.34 19.99 -32.25
N ARG A 131 -11.25 19.29 -31.58
CA ARG A 131 -11.54 17.87 -31.87
C ARG A 131 -12.13 17.70 -33.28
N GLY A 132 -13.00 18.60 -33.70
CA GLY A 132 -13.55 18.64 -35.05
C GLY A 132 -12.45 18.81 -36.11
N ARG A 133 -11.57 19.80 -35.91
CA ARG A 133 -10.41 20.04 -36.79
C ARG A 133 -9.46 18.84 -36.85
N TYR A 134 -9.18 18.22 -35.71
CA TYR A 134 -8.34 17.02 -35.65
C TYR A 134 -8.93 15.86 -36.47
N SER A 135 -10.25 15.66 -36.39
CA SER A 135 -10.95 14.63 -37.17
C SER A 135 -10.87 14.91 -38.68
N GLN A 136 -11.05 16.17 -39.09
CA GLN A 136 -10.91 16.58 -40.50
C GLN A 136 -9.49 16.35 -41.03
N LEU A 137 -8.47 16.82 -40.30
CA LEU A 137 -7.06 16.61 -40.63
C LEU A 137 -6.68 15.13 -40.72
N THR A 138 -7.27 14.28 -39.87
CA THR A 138 -7.06 12.83 -39.93
C THR A 138 -7.67 12.22 -41.19
N SER A 139 -8.88 12.65 -41.58
CA SER A 139 -9.51 12.22 -42.83
C SER A 139 -8.72 12.65 -44.07
N GLU A 140 -8.18 13.88 -44.08
CA GLU A 140 -7.31 14.37 -45.15
C GLU A 140 -6.00 13.59 -45.23
N HIS A 141 -5.38 13.30 -44.09
CA HIS A 141 -4.18 12.48 -44.02
C HIS A 141 -4.41 11.06 -44.57
N ASP A 142 -5.56 10.46 -44.27
CA ASP A 142 -5.91 9.13 -44.78
C ASP A 142 -6.20 9.14 -46.29
N LYS A 143 -6.81 10.20 -46.82
CA LYS A 143 -6.98 10.39 -48.27
C LYS A 143 -5.62 10.50 -48.96
N HIS A 144 -4.74 11.40 -48.49
CA HIS A 144 -3.41 11.56 -49.07
C HIS A 144 -2.56 10.29 -49.01
N ASN A 145 -2.71 9.46 -47.96
CA ASN A 145 -2.03 8.18 -47.91
C ASN A 145 -2.57 7.15 -48.92
N LYS A 146 -3.87 7.19 -49.24
CA LYS A 146 -4.42 6.36 -50.32
C LYS A 146 -3.89 6.83 -51.68
N ASP A 147 -3.92 8.13 -51.95
CA ASP A 147 -3.41 8.72 -53.19
C ASP A 147 -1.92 8.39 -53.38
N LEU A 148 -1.13 8.46 -52.31
CA LEU A 148 0.30 8.13 -52.34
C LEU A 148 0.54 6.64 -52.67
N ARG A 149 -0.29 5.73 -52.16
CA ARG A 149 -0.21 4.30 -52.50
C ARG A 149 -0.59 4.03 -53.96
N GLU A 150 -1.60 4.72 -54.48
CA GLU A 150 -2.02 4.62 -55.89
C GLU A 150 -0.92 5.12 -56.83
N LEU A 151 -0.38 6.32 -56.57
CA LEU A 151 0.75 6.89 -57.33
C LEU A 151 2.00 6.00 -57.27
N GLN A 152 2.30 5.38 -56.13
CA GLN A 152 3.39 4.40 -56.02
C GLN A 152 3.14 3.15 -56.87
N GLY A 153 1.89 2.69 -56.96
CA GLY A 153 1.47 1.59 -57.82
C GLY A 153 1.64 1.92 -59.31
N GLU A 154 1.23 3.11 -59.72
CA GLU A 154 1.40 3.60 -61.09
C GLU A 154 2.87 3.77 -61.46
N LEU A 155 3.68 4.33 -60.56
CA LEU A 155 5.13 4.46 -60.75
C LEU A 155 5.80 3.10 -60.96
N LYS A 156 5.40 2.06 -60.21
CA LYS A 156 5.90 0.69 -60.41
C LYS A 156 5.51 0.14 -61.78
N LYS A 157 4.27 0.36 -62.23
CA LYS A 157 3.81 -0.07 -63.56
C LYS A 157 4.59 0.64 -64.68
N SER A 158 4.79 1.96 -64.57
CA SER A 158 5.57 2.74 -65.55
C SER A 158 7.03 2.31 -65.60
N LYS A 159 7.66 2.03 -64.45
CA LYS A 159 9.03 1.49 -64.39
C LYS A 159 9.12 0.12 -65.06
N MET A 160 8.17 -0.77 -64.80
CA MET A 160 8.13 -2.10 -65.43
C MET A 160 7.98 -1.99 -66.95
N LYS A 161 7.18 -1.03 -67.44
CA LYS A 161 7.02 -0.77 -68.87
C LYS A 161 8.32 -0.24 -69.48
N SER A 162 8.97 0.73 -68.84
CA SER A 162 10.25 1.28 -69.29
C SER A 162 11.36 0.22 -69.37
N ILE A 163 11.41 -0.73 -68.42
CA ILE A 163 12.38 -1.85 -68.49
C ILE A 163 12.10 -2.73 -69.71
N LYS A 164 10.83 -3.07 -69.98
CA LYS A 164 10.46 -3.86 -71.18
C LYS A 164 10.77 -3.15 -72.48
N ASP A 165 10.53 -1.83 -72.53
CA ASP A 165 10.84 -1.01 -73.70
C ASP A 165 12.36 -0.93 -73.91
N GLN A 166 13.16 -0.86 -72.83
CA GLN A 166 14.63 -0.92 -72.88
C GLN A 166 15.13 -2.28 -73.38
N ASP A 167 14.52 -3.39 -72.94
CA ASP A 167 14.86 -4.73 -73.39
C ASP A 167 14.52 -4.91 -74.88
N MET A 168 13.39 -4.36 -75.36
CA MET A 168 13.07 -4.34 -76.78
C MET A 168 14.05 -3.48 -77.57
N TYR A 169 14.40 -2.29 -77.07
CA TYR A 169 15.37 -1.41 -77.71
C TYR A 169 16.72 -2.11 -77.90
N ASN A 170 17.21 -2.82 -76.87
CA ASN A 170 18.45 -3.58 -76.95
C ASN A 170 18.40 -4.73 -77.96
N LYS A 171 17.24 -5.40 -78.11
CA LYS A 171 17.04 -6.44 -79.14
C LYS A 171 17.05 -5.87 -80.56
N ILE A 172 16.36 -4.74 -80.77
CA ILE A 172 16.36 -4.05 -82.06
C ILE A 172 17.77 -3.57 -82.41
N LEU A 173 18.53 -3.10 -81.42
CA LEU A 173 19.94 -2.72 -81.60
C LEU A 173 20.81 -3.90 -82.02
N GLN A 174 20.58 -5.09 -81.44
CA GLN A 174 21.24 -6.33 -81.86
C GLN A 174 20.90 -6.69 -83.31
N GLU A 175 19.62 -6.61 -83.70
CA GLU A 175 19.19 -6.86 -85.09
C GLU A 175 19.78 -5.84 -86.08
N ILE A 176 19.91 -4.56 -85.70
CA ILE A 176 20.59 -3.55 -86.52
C ILE A 176 22.07 -3.89 -86.70
N THR A 177 22.77 -4.26 -85.63
CA THR A 177 24.19 -4.67 -85.74
C THR A 177 24.38 -5.95 -86.54
N GLU A 178 23.41 -6.86 -86.56
CA GLU A 178 23.43 -8.07 -87.40
C GLU A 178 23.18 -7.73 -88.88
N LEU A 179 22.31 -6.76 -89.17
CA LEU A 179 22.06 -6.26 -90.52
C LEU A 179 23.22 -5.40 -91.07
N GLU A 180 23.91 -4.65 -90.20
CA GLU A 180 25.12 -3.88 -90.56
C GLU A 180 26.35 -4.77 -90.81
N GLN A 181 26.32 -6.05 -90.40
CA GLN A 181 27.39 -7.03 -90.64
C GLN A 181 27.15 -7.93 -91.85
N PHE A 182 26.12 -7.65 -92.66
CA PHE A 182 25.79 -8.39 -93.88
C PHE A 182 26.25 -7.61 -95.12
N GLU A 183 27.52 -7.77 -95.51
CA GLU A 183 28.04 -7.32 -96.81
C GLU A 183 27.83 -8.41 -97.87
N GLU A 184 26.93 -8.16 -98.84
CA GLU A 184 26.86 -8.88 -100.11
C GLU A 184 27.77 -8.20 -101.14
N GLU A 185 28.77 -8.94 -101.64
CA GLU A 185 29.54 -8.58 -102.83
C GLU A 185 28.70 -8.72 -104.12
N PRO A 186 28.79 -7.77 -105.07
CA PRO A 186 28.44 -7.98 -106.47
C PRO A 186 29.66 -8.05 -107.40
N VAL A 187 29.53 -8.82 -108.48
CA VAL A 187 30.36 -8.87 -109.71
C VAL A 187 29.43 -8.73 -110.93
N PRO A 188 29.90 -8.50 -112.18
CA PRO A 188 31.10 -7.83 -112.75
C PRO A 188 30.65 -6.70 -113.76
N ASP A 189 31.47 -5.96 -114.55
CA ASP A 189 32.08 -6.40 -115.82
C ASP A 189 32.83 -5.26 -116.59
N VAL A 190 34.07 -5.56 -117.09
CA VAL A 190 34.68 -5.26 -118.42
C VAL A 190 34.94 -3.78 -118.84
N THR A 191 36.12 -3.30 -119.30
CA THR A 191 37.35 -3.90 -119.87
C THR A 191 38.52 -2.89 -119.95
N VAL A 192 39.72 -3.33 -119.51
CA VAL A 192 41.02 -3.42 -120.23
C VAL A 192 41.44 -2.21 -121.10
N LEU A 193 42.41 -1.42 -120.59
CA LEU A 193 43.83 -1.40 -120.98
C LEU A 193 44.12 -1.14 -122.47
N GLN A 194 44.91 -0.09 -122.66
CA GLN A 194 46.16 -0.01 -123.41
C GLN A 194 46.11 1.15 -124.39
N GLU A 195 47.25 1.82 -124.49
CA GLU A 195 47.56 2.94 -125.37
C GLU A 195 47.31 4.32 -124.78
N ASP A 196 48.30 5.19 -124.62
CA ASP A 196 49.74 5.03 -124.70
C ASP A 196 50.24 6.36 -124.17
N VAL A 197 51.07 6.31 -123.13
CA VAL A 197 52.41 6.91 -122.96
C VAL A 197 52.77 8.25 -123.67
N ASN A 198 52.03 8.70 -124.68
CA ASN A 198 52.15 9.99 -125.35
C ASN A 198 51.42 11.15 -124.63
N ALA A 199 50.52 10.87 -123.69
CA ALA A 199 49.75 11.90 -122.96
C ALA A 199 50.55 12.65 -121.88
N LEU A 200 51.75 12.17 -121.53
CA LEU A 200 52.60 12.76 -120.48
C LEU A 200 53.12 14.16 -120.82
N THR A 201 53.10 14.56 -122.10
CA THR A 201 53.46 15.93 -122.51
C THR A 201 52.27 16.90 -122.44
N GLN A 202 51.04 16.39 -122.39
CA GLN A 202 49.79 17.15 -122.24
C GLN A 202 49.43 17.41 -120.75
N GLN A 203 49.99 16.61 -119.83
CA GLN A 203 49.79 16.75 -118.38
C GLN A 203 50.31 18.06 -117.78
N ILE A 204 51.23 18.79 -118.42
CA ILE A 204 51.76 20.05 -117.88
C ILE A 204 50.79 21.22 -118.12
N GLU A 205 50.04 21.23 -119.23
CA GLU A 205 48.97 22.24 -119.45
C GLU A 205 47.72 21.93 -118.64
N ASP A 206 47.36 20.64 -118.46
CA ASP A 206 46.24 20.24 -117.62
C ASP A 206 46.46 20.55 -116.13
N VAL A 207 47.70 20.52 -115.62
CA VAL A 207 48.00 20.89 -114.22
C VAL A 207 47.76 22.39 -113.96
N SER A 208 47.92 23.26 -114.96
CA SER A 208 47.57 24.68 -114.86
C SER A 208 46.05 24.88 -114.77
N LEU A 209 45.27 24.17 -115.59
CA LEU A 209 43.80 24.18 -115.56
C LEU A 209 43.23 23.51 -114.30
N GLN A 210 43.89 22.46 -113.80
CA GLN A 210 43.54 21.84 -112.52
C GLN A 210 43.84 22.76 -111.33
N ASN A 211 44.82 23.66 -111.41
CA ASN A 211 45.09 24.62 -110.34
C ASN A 211 44.00 25.70 -110.26
N ASP A 212 43.47 26.14 -111.40
CA ASP A 212 42.29 27.03 -111.46
C ASP A 212 40.98 26.32 -111.05
N GLY A 213 40.83 25.03 -111.41
CA GLY A 213 39.73 24.18 -110.94
C GLY A 213 39.75 23.96 -109.44
N LYS A 214 40.92 23.61 -108.88
CA LYS A 214 41.12 23.46 -107.43
C LYS A 214 41.04 24.79 -106.68
N SER A 215 41.40 25.91 -107.30
CA SER A 215 41.19 27.25 -106.71
C SER A 215 39.69 27.59 -106.61
N LYS A 216 38.88 27.21 -107.61
CA LYS A 216 37.42 27.34 -107.55
C LYS A 216 36.79 26.38 -106.53
N GLU A 217 37.25 25.13 -106.45
CA GLU A 217 36.81 24.18 -105.42
C GLU A 217 37.23 24.62 -104.01
N TYR A 218 38.42 25.20 -103.85
CA TYR A 218 38.87 25.80 -102.60
C TYR A 218 38.01 27.00 -102.21
N LEU A 219 37.62 27.84 -103.18
CA LEU A 219 36.74 28.98 -102.94
C LEU A 219 35.32 28.51 -102.55
N GLN A 220 34.79 27.48 -103.21
CA GLN A 220 33.50 26.86 -102.88
C GLN A 220 33.51 26.14 -101.53
N ALA A 221 34.60 25.45 -101.20
CA ALA A 221 34.81 24.82 -99.90
C ALA A 221 34.98 25.87 -98.80
N LYS A 222 35.65 27.00 -99.08
CA LYS A 222 35.79 28.13 -98.15
C LYS A 222 34.46 28.84 -97.91
N THR A 223 33.64 29.08 -98.94
CA THR A 223 32.29 29.62 -98.75
C THR A 223 31.39 28.64 -98.01
N SER A 224 31.48 27.34 -98.28
CA SER A 224 30.75 26.31 -97.54
C SER A 224 31.20 26.23 -96.07
N LEU A 225 32.50 26.41 -95.80
CA LEU A 225 33.06 26.46 -94.44
C LEU A 225 32.62 27.73 -93.71
N GLU A 226 32.59 28.89 -94.39
CA GLU A 226 32.08 30.14 -93.82
C GLU A 226 30.57 30.07 -93.54
N GLU A 227 29.79 29.40 -94.40
CA GLU A 227 28.36 29.13 -94.16
C GLU A 227 28.16 28.18 -92.98
N LYS A 228 28.92 27.09 -92.90
CA LYS A 228 28.87 26.15 -91.77
C LYS A 228 29.41 26.76 -90.47
N SER A 229 30.38 27.67 -90.55
CA SER A 229 30.86 28.46 -89.40
C SER A 229 29.76 29.41 -88.91
N LYS A 230 29.06 30.09 -89.82
CA LYS A 230 27.90 30.93 -89.47
C LYS A 230 26.76 30.11 -88.86
N GLU A 231 26.48 28.90 -89.37
CA GLU A 231 25.52 27.99 -88.72
C GLU A 231 26.00 27.56 -87.33
N SER A 232 27.29 27.24 -87.16
CA SER A 232 27.88 26.89 -85.85
C SER A 232 27.78 28.04 -84.84
N ASP A 233 28.03 29.27 -85.27
CA ASP A 233 27.88 30.46 -84.42
C ASP A 233 26.41 30.76 -84.10
N LEU A 234 25.49 30.49 -85.04
CA LEU A 234 24.04 30.53 -84.80
C LEU A 234 23.59 29.44 -83.80
N HIS A 235 24.18 28.25 -83.86
CA HIS A 235 23.91 27.18 -82.89
C HIS A 235 24.49 27.51 -81.51
N LYS A 236 25.69 28.09 -81.42
CA LYS A 236 26.28 28.56 -80.15
C LYS A 236 25.43 29.64 -79.49
N THR A 237 24.93 30.59 -80.27
CA THR A 237 24.03 31.64 -79.76
C THR A 237 22.69 31.06 -79.30
N LYS A 238 22.10 30.11 -80.04
CA LYS A 238 20.90 29.37 -79.58
C LYS A 238 21.16 28.57 -78.30
N ILE A 239 22.33 27.93 -78.16
CA ILE A 239 22.72 27.19 -76.95
C ILE A 239 22.87 28.16 -75.77
N GLN A 240 23.51 29.31 -75.96
CA GLN A 240 23.59 30.35 -74.92
C GLN A 240 22.21 30.89 -74.54
N GLU A 241 21.30 31.06 -75.49
CA GLU A 241 19.93 31.48 -75.21
C GLU A 241 19.14 30.42 -74.42
N VAL A 242 19.33 29.14 -74.72
CA VAL A 242 18.73 28.02 -73.97
C VAL A 242 19.33 27.91 -72.58
N ILE A 243 20.65 28.10 -72.42
CA ILE A 243 21.32 28.13 -71.11
C ILE A 243 20.82 29.31 -70.27
N GLY A 244 20.69 30.50 -70.87
CA GLY A 244 20.13 31.67 -70.20
C GLY A 244 18.67 31.50 -69.79
N LYS A 245 17.88 30.69 -70.52
CA LYS A 245 16.53 30.28 -70.12
C LYS A 245 16.53 29.18 -69.05
N ALA A 246 17.57 28.35 -68.98
CA ALA A 246 17.70 27.26 -68.01
C ALA A 246 18.24 27.73 -66.64
N GLU A 247 19.09 28.76 -66.58
CA GLU A 247 19.59 29.34 -65.32
C GLU A 247 18.50 29.81 -64.34
N PRO A 248 17.44 30.53 -64.74
CA PRO A 248 16.37 30.88 -63.81
C PRO A 248 15.58 29.65 -63.35
N LEU A 249 15.45 28.62 -64.19
CA LEU A 249 14.80 27.36 -63.84
C LEU A 249 15.63 26.55 -62.83
N THR A 250 16.95 26.53 -62.96
CA THR A 250 17.83 25.86 -61.98
C THR A 250 17.87 26.59 -60.65
N LEU A 251 17.86 27.93 -60.65
CA LEU A 251 17.71 28.72 -59.42
C LEU A 251 16.36 28.48 -58.73
N GLN A 252 15.26 28.38 -59.50
CA GLN A 252 13.95 28.03 -58.95
C GLN A 252 13.93 26.60 -58.38
N LEU A 253 14.55 25.63 -59.06
CA LEU A 253 14.68 24.27 -58.55
C LEU A 253 15.45 24.23 -57.22
N ASN A 254 16.58 24.93 -57.12
CA ASN A 254 17.37 25.00 -55.89
C ASN A 254 16.59 25.67 -54.74
N ALA A 255 15.79 26.71 -55.04
CA ALA A 255 14.92 27.34 -54.05
C ALA A 255 13.83 26.37 -53.56
N ILE A 256 13.19 25.64 -54.48
CA ILE A 256 12.19 24.61 -54.14
C ILE A 256 12.83 23.48 -53.34
N GLU A 257 14.05 23.04 -53.66
CA GLU A 257 14.77 22.03 -52.87
C GLU A 257 15.08 22.51 -51.44
N ALA A 258 15.48 23.76 -51.28
CA ALA A 258 15.68 24.37 -49.97
C ALA A 258 14.37 24.45 -49.16
N ASP A 259 13.26 24.83 -49.80
CA ASP A 259 11.93 24.85 -49.18
C ASP A 259 11.45 23.45 -48.79
N ILE A 260 11.72 22.43 -49.62
CA ILE A 260 11.43 21.03 -49.29
C ILE A 260 12.27 20.57 -48.09
N ALA A 261 13.54 20.98 -48.01
CA ALA A 261 14.42 20.64 -46.88
C ALA A 261 13.92 21.27 -45.56
N THR A 262 13.54 22.55 -45.59
CA THR A 262 12.96 23.23 -44.40
C THR A 262 11.63 22.62 -43.99
N ALA A 263 10.74 22.32 -44.95
CA ALA A 263 9.46 21.65 -44.69
C ALA A 263 9.65 20.24 -44.10
N LYS A 264 10.64 19.46 -44.58
CA LYS A 264 11.01 18.17 -43.97
C LYS A 264 11.51 18.33 -42.54
N GLY A 265 12.31 19.37 -42.28
CA GLY A 265 12.77 19.73 -40.93
C GLY A 265 11.61 20.06 -40.00
N HIS A 266 10.67 20.90 -40.43
CA HIS A 266 9.46 21.25 -39.68
C HIS A 266 8.61 20.01 -39.40
N ARG A 267 8.37 19.16 -40.42
CA ARG A 267 7.60 17.91 -40.25
C ARG A 267 8.24 17.01 -39.20
N LYS A 268 9.56 16.85 -39.21
CA LYS A 268 10.28 16.05 -38.21
C LYS A 268 10.13 16.66 -36.81
N HIS A 269 10.38 17.96 -36.67
CA HIS A 269 10.24 18.67 -35.39
C HIS A 269 8.81 18.53 -34.80
N TYR A 270 7.77 18.76 -35.60
CA TYR A 270 6.39 18.63 -35.13
C TYR A 270 5.98 17.18 -34.87
N HIS A 271 6.51 16.22 -35.62
CA HIS A 271 6.31 14.80 -35.34
C HIS A 271 6.93 14.39 -34.00
N ASP A 272 8.17 14.81 -33.74
CA ASP A 272 8.86 14.55 -32.49
C ASP A 272 8.12 15.22 -31.32
N LYS A 273 7.65 16.45 -31.50
CA LYS A 273 6.84 17.17 -30.50
C LYS A 273 5.50 16.51 -30.24
N LYS A 274 4.82 16.00 -31.28
CA LYS A 274 3.58 15.20 -31.13
C LYS A 274 3.85 13.97 -30.27
N ASN A 275 4.92 13.23 -30.56
CA ASN A 275 5.27 12.03 -29.81
C ASN A 275 5.65 12.34 -28.35
N GLU A 276 6.33 13.47 -28.10
CA GLU A 276 6.62 13.93 -26.74
C GLU A 276 5.33 14.25 -25.97
N VAL A 277 4.39 14.97 -26.59
CA VAL A 277 3.09 15.29 -25.98
C VAL A 277 2.26 14.03 -25.74
N LEU A 278 2.23 13.09 -26.69
CA LEU A 278 1.54 11.80 -26.52
C LEU A 278 2.10 10.99 -25.35
N LYS A 279 3.42 10.98 -25.16
CA LYS A 279 4.04 10.36 -23.98
C LYS A 279 3.62 11.04 -22.68
N LYS A 280 3.58 12.38 -22.65
CA LYS A 280 3.10 13.13 -21.48
C LYS A 280 1.63 12.81 -21.17
N ILE A 281 0.77 12.75 -22.18
CA ILE A 281 -0.64 12.36 -22.02
C ILE A 281 -0.74 10.95 -21.45
N SER A 282 -0.03 9.98 -22.03
CA SER A 282 -0.03 8.60 -21.55
C SER A 282 0.46 8.47 -20.10
N ASN A 283 1.47 9.24 -19.70
CA ASN A 283 1.95 9.26 -18.31
C ASN A 283 0.89 9.84 -17.36
N VAL A 284 0.26 10.96 -17.73
CA VAL A 284 -0.79 11.59 -16.91
C VAL A 284 -2.02 10.68 -16.82
N GLU A 285 -2.40 9.98 -17.88
CA GLU A 285 -3.48 8.99 -17.86
C GLU A 285 -3.16 7.81 -16.93
N ALA A 286 -1.91 7.33 -16.94
CA ALA A 286 -1.46 6.29 -16.03
C ALA A 286 -1.46 6.75 -14.56
N GLU A 287 -0.98 7.97 -14.29
CA GLU A 287 -1.02 8.58 -12.96
C GLU A 287 -2.46 8.77 -12.47
N LEU A 288 -3.37 9.24 -13.33
CA LEU A 288 -4.79 9.43 -12.99
C LEU A 288 -5.45 8.09 -12.69
N LYS A 289 -5.16 7.04 -13.47
CA LYS A 289 -5.67 5.70 -13.20
C LYS A 289 -5.17 5.14 -11.87
N ALA A 290 -3.88 5.28 -11.58
CA ALA A 290 -3.31 4.88 -10.29
C ALA A 290 -3.95 5.65 -9.12
N LEU A 291 -4.08 6.98 -9.24
CA LEU A 291 -4.69 7.82 -8.22
C LEU A 291 -6.18 7.50 -8.02
N SER A 292 -6.89 7.12 -9.09
CA SER A 292 -8.29 6.67 -9.03
C SER A 292 -8.42 5.32 -8.31
N GLU A 293 -7.55 4.36 -8.60
CA GLU A 293 -7.51 3.07 -7.90
C GLU A 293 -7.18 3.26 -6.42
N ASP A 294 -6.22 4.13 -6.09
CA ASP A 294 -5.89 4.49 -4.70
C ASP A 294 -7.08 5.15 -3.99
N ALA A 295 -7.78 6.07 -4.66
CA ALA A 295 -8.96 6.73 -4.12
C ALA A 295 -10.12 5.74 -3.89
N GLU A 296 -10.35 4.80 -4.82
CA GLU A 296 -11.34 3.74 -4.65
C GLU A 296 -10.99 2.80 -3.50
N ASN A 297 -9.73 2.41 -3.38
CA ASN A 297 -9.26 1.55 -2.29
C ASN A 297 -9.36 2.26 -0.93
N ALA A 298 -9.02 3.55 -0.87
CA ALA A 298 -9.21 4.37 0.32
C ALA A 298 -10.70 4.52 0.66
N ALA A 299 -11.56 4.70 -0.33
CA ALA A 299 -13.01 4.77 -0.13
C ALA A 299 -13.61 3.44 0.37
N LYS A 300 -13.15 2.29 -0.15
CA LYS A 300 -13.55 0.96 0.35
C LYS A 300 -13.15 0.75 1.80
N LYS A 301 -11.89 1.06 2.16
CA LYS A 301 -11.41 0.99 3.55
C LYS A 301 -12.21 1.91 4.47
N ALA A 302 -12.53 3.13 4.04
CA ALA A 302 -13.35 4.04 4.84
C ALA A 302 -14.79 3.51 5.03
N ALA A 303 -15.37 2.87 4.01
CA ALA A 303 -16.72 2.30 4.05
C ALA A 303 -16.87 1.14 5.05
N GLU A 304 -15.79 0.45 5.41
CA GLU A 304 -15.80 -0.59 6.46
C GLU A 304 -16.08 -0.02 7.85
N TYR A 305 -15.67 1.23 8.11
CA TYR A 305 -15.84 1.88 9.42
C TYR A 305 -17.12 2.71 9.49
N CYS A 306 -17.51 3.40 8.41
CA CYS A 306 -18.72 4.20 8.37
C CYS A 306 -19.24 4.44 6.94
N GLU A 307 -20.54 4.70 6.81
CA GLU A 307 -21.12 5.15 5.54
C GLU A 307 -20.53 6.50 5.10
N ARG A 308 -20.42 6.71 3.79
CA ARG A 308 -19.77 7.90 3.22
C ARG A 308 -20.49 9.19 3.62
N VAL A 309 -19.87 9.96 4.51
CA VAL A 309 -20.41 11.22 5.01
C VAL A 309 -20.28 12.33 3.96
N GLN A 310 -21.40 12.86 3.50
CA GLN A 310 -21.45 14.02 2.61
C GLN A 310 -21.12 15.29 3.40
N THR A 311 -19.91 15.83 3.22
CA THR A 311 -19.47 17.05 3.93
C THR A 311 -19.12 18.17 2.96
N ARG A 312 -19.46 19.41 3.35
CA ARG A 312 -19.02 20.63 2.65
C ARG A 312 -17.71 21.19 3.19
N ARG A 313 -17.12 20.54 4.21
CA ARG A 313 -15.91 20.98 4.90
C ARG A 313 -14.67 20.84 4.00
N THR A 314 -13.65 21.67 4.23
CA THR A 314 -12.38 21.59 3.48
C THR A 314 -11.51 20.43 4.00
N VAL A 315 -10.71 19.78 3.14
CA VAL A 315 -9.80 18.68 3.56
C VAL A 315 -8.89 19.15 4.68
N LYS A 316 -8.29 20.34 4.54
CA LYS A 316 -7.45 20.97 5.58
C LYS A 316 -8.18 21.16 6.92
N SER A 317 -9.47 21.50 6.90
CA SER A 317 -10.26 21.64 8.13
C SER A 317 -10.44 20.29 8.82
N LEU A 318 -10.73 19.24 8.05
CA LEU A 318 -10.88 17.88 8.57
C LEU A 318 -9.54 17.33 9.08
N GLU A 319 -8.44 17.54 8.37
CA GLU A 319 -7.10 17.14 8.81
C GLU A 319 -6.66 17.86 10.08
N SER A 320 -6.97 19.16 10.21
CA SER A 320 -6.71 19.92 11.43
C SER A 320 -7.56 19.41 12.60
N GLU A 321 -8.84 19.09 12.35
CA GLU A 321 -9.76 18.53 13.34
C GLU A 321 -9.31 17.12 13.77
N ILE A 322 -8.89 16.28 12.83
CA ILE A 322 -8.28 14.96 13.10
C ILE A 322 -7.02 15.14 13.94
N SER A 323 -6.09 16.00 13.53
CA SER A 323 -4.83 16.23 14.25
C SER A 323 -5.04 16.80 15.66
N GLN A 324 -6.08 17.62 15.85
CA GLN A 324 -6.45 18.16 17.16
C GLN A 324 -7.12 17.08 18.03
N THR A 325 -7.99 16.26 17.43
CA THR A 325 -8.68 15.15 18.09
C THR A 325 -7.68 14.07 18.50
N GLU A 326 -6.76 13.70 17.64
CA GLU A 326 -5.67 12.78 17.95
C GLU A 326 -4.75 13.30 19.04
N ARG A 327 -4.43 14.60 19.05
CA ARG A 327 -3.62 15.19 20.13
C ARG A 327 -4.36 15.15 21.46
N ARG A 328 -5.66 15.47 21.47
CA ARG A 328 -6.50 15.33 22.67
C ARG A 328 -6.57 13.88 23.13
N LEU A 329 -6.79 12.94 22.21
CA LEU A 329 -6.83 11.51 22.49
C LEU A 329 -5.51 11.03 23.09
N ARG A 330 -4.36 11.42 22.52
CA ARG A 330 -3.03 11.06 23.05
C ARG A 330 -2.77 11.63 24.44
N ALA A 331 -3.12 12.90 24.66
CA ALA A 331 -2.99 13.51 25.99
C ALA A 331 -3.89 12.82 27.03
N GLU A 332 -5.11 12.46 26.64
CA GLU A 332 -6.04 11.75 27.50
C GLU A 332 -5.58 10.30 27.77
N GLN A 333 -5.05 9.61 26.76
CA GLN A 333 -4.43 8.28 26.89
C GLN A 333 -3.18 8.28 27.79
N GLN A 334 -2.35 9.32 27.75
CA GLN A 334 -1.22 9.46 28.69
C GLN A 334 -1.68 9.64 30.14
N THR A 335 -2.81 10.32 30.34
CA THR A 335 -3.33 10.62 31.68
C THR A 335 -4.14 9.47 32.27
N ARG A 336 -4.94 8.78 31.45
CA ARG A 336 -5.90 7.76 31.88
C ARG A 336 -5.52 6.34 31.49
N GLY A 337 -4.57 6.16 30.57
CA GLY A 337 -4.28 4.88 29.91
C GLY A 337 -5.12 4.70 28.63
N GLN A 338 -4.80 3.70 27.81
CA GLN A 338 -5.60 3.39 26.62
C GLN A 338 -6.93 2.74 27.00
N ILE A 339 -8.04 3.22 26.43
CA ILE A 339 -9.40 2.75 26.75
C ILE A 339 -9.53 1.23 26.56
N GLU A 340 -8.96 0.68 25.48
CA GLU A 340 -8.97 -0.75 25.20
C GLU A 340 -8.23 -1.55 26.28
N GLU A 341 -7.09 -1.04 26.74
CA GLU A 341 -6.30 -1.66 27.78
C GLU A 341 -6.99 -1.58 29.15
N ILE A 342 -7.60 -0.44 29.49
CA ILE A 342 -8.39 -0.27 30.70
C ILE A 342 -9.63 -1.18 30.67
N THR A 343 -10.32 -1.29 29.54
CA THR A 343 -11.50 -2.14 29.40
C THR A 343 -11.12 -3.61 29.54
N LYS A 344 -9.99 -4.01 28.94
CA LYS A 344 -9.43 -5.35 29.08
C LYS A 344 -9.00 -5.64 30.53
N GLN A 345 -8.28 -4.72 31.17
CA GLN A 345 -7.90 -4.86 32.57
C GLN A 345 -9.11 -4.93 33.49
N PHE A 346 -10.15 -4.14 33.21
CA PHE A 346 -11.41 -4.19 33.96
C PHE A 346 -12.15 -5.51 33.75
N SER A 347 -12.23 -6.02 32.52
CA SER A 347 -12.86 -7.33 32.25
C SER A 347 -12.08 -8.46 32.92
N GLU A 348 -10.75 -8.45 32.82
CA GLU A 348 -9.89 -9.45 33.47
C GLU A 348 -10.00 -9.38 35.00
N ALA A 349 -10.00 -8.18 35.58
CA ALA A 349 -10.16 -7.99 37.01
C ALA A 349 -11.54 -8.45 37.50
N THR A 350 -12.59 -8.17 36.73
CA THR A 350 -13.97 -8.59 37.02
C THR A 350 -14.09 -10.11 36.94
N GLU A 351 -13.51 -10.73 35.92
CA GLU A 351 -13.48 -12.19 35.78
C GLU A 351 -12.70 -12.85 36.93
N ARG A 352 -11.53 -12.32 37.29
CA ARG A 352 -10.76 -12.76 38.46
C ARG A 352 -11.57 -12.65 39.74
N LEU A 353 -12.26 -11.52 39.97
CA LEU A 353 -13.09 -11.32 41.14
C LEU A 353 -14.25 -12.33 41.19
N ASN A 354 -14.91 -12.58 40.06
CA ASN A 354 -15.98 -13.57 39.96
C ASN A 354 -15.48 -14.98 40.24
N ASN A 355 -14.32 -15.35 39.69
CA ASN A 355 -13.70 -16.66 39.92
C ASN A 355 -13.30 -16.84 41.39
N VAL A 356 -12.65 -15.84 41.99
CA VAL A 356 -12.28 -15.88 43.42
C VAL A 356 -13.52 -15.98 44.30
N ASN A 357 -14.58 -15.23 44.00
CA ASN A 357 -15.85 -15.30 44.74
C ASN A 357 -16.52 -16.68 44.60
N ALA A 358 -16.50 -17.28 43.41
CA ALA A 358 -17.02 -18.63 43.19
C ALA A 358 -16.21 -19.66 43.98
N SER A 359 -14.88 -19.56 43.96
CA SER A 359 -13.99 -20.43 44.76
C SER A 359 -14.17 -20.23 46.27
N MET A 360 -14.37 -19.00 46.75
CA MET A 360 -14.67 -18.77 48.17
C MET A 360 -16.00 -19.39 48.58
N LYS A 361 -17.05 -19.27 47.74
CA LYS A 361 -18.35 -19.90 47.99
C LYS A 361 -18.25 -21.43 48.02
N SER A 362 -17.49 -22.03 47.09
CA SER A 362 -17.29 -23.48 47.07
C SER A 362 -16.49 -23.96 48.29
N LEU A 363 -15.42 -23.23 48.67
CA LEU A 363 -14.62 -23.54 49.85
C LEU A 363 -15.45 -23.42 51.14
N ALA A 364 -16.25 -22.36 51.30
CA ALA A 364 -17.13 -22.19 52.45
C ALA A 364 -18.15 -23.34 52.55
N THR A 365 -18.70 -23.77 51.40
CA THR A 365 -19.60 -24.92 51.34
C THR A 365 -18.89 -26.22 51.73
N LEU A 366 -17.65 -26.41 51.29
CA LEU A 366 -16.82 -27.56 51.63
C LEU A 366 -16.52 -27.59 53.14
N CYS A 367 -16.07 -26.48 53.72
CA CYS A 367 -15.82 -26.37 55.16
C CYS A 367 -17.08 -26.70 55.97
N LYS A 368 -18.25 -26.20 55.55
CA LYS A 368 -19.53 -26.52 56.20
C LYS A 368 -19.86 -28.01 56.13
N LYS A 369 -19.63 -28.65 54.98
CA LYS A 369 -19.84 -30.10 54.81
C LYS A 369 -18.85 -30.90 55.67
N MET A 370 -17.58 -30.52 55.68
CA MET A 370 -16.56 -31.16 56.51
C MET A 370 -16.87 -31.04 58.01
N GLY A 371 -17.32 -29.86 58.46
CA GLY A 371 -17.78 -29.66 59.83
C GLY A 371 -18.91 -30.64 60.21
N LYS A 372 -19.93 -30.75 59.36
CA LYS A 372 -21.03 -31.71 59.58
C LYS A 372 -20.54 -33.16 59.63
N MET A 373 -19.67 -33.57 58.70
CA MET A 373 -19.12 -34.92 58.69
C MET A 373 -18.29 -35.22 59.95
N LEU A 374 -17.55 -34.22 60.46
CA LEU A 374 -16.80 -34.35 61.70
C LEU A 374 -17.74 -34.51 62.90
N ASP A 375 -18.79 -33.70 62.98
CA ASP A 375 -19.79 -33.79 64.04
C ASP A 375 -20.49 -35.15 64.05
N GLU A 376 -20.90 -35.65 62.88
CA GLU A 376 -21.48 -36.99 62.70
C GLU A 376 -20.50 -38.07 63.14
N ARG A 377 -19.22 -37.97 62.75
CA ARG A 377 -18.18 -38.93 63.15
C ARG A 377 -17.95 -38.95 64.65
N ILE A 378 -17.92 -37.78 65.30
CA ILE A 378 -17.77 -37.66 66.76
C ILE A 378 -18.97 -38.31 67.46
N GLN A 379 -20.19 -38.08 66.96
CA GLN A 379 -21.40 -38.71 67.51
C GLN A 379 -21.38 -40.23 67.34
N LEU A 380 -21.07 -40.71 66.14
CA LEU A 380 -20.94 -42.15 65.87
C LEU A 380 -19.85 -42.79 66.73
N TYR A 381 -18.69 -42.16 66.85
CA TYR A 381 -17.63 -42.65 67.73
C TYR A 381 -18.09 -42.78 69.19
N ALA A 382 -18.81 -41.78 69.71
CA ALA A 382 -19.37 -41.84 71.06
C ALA A 382 -20.39 -42.98 71.22
N GLN A 383 -21.23 -43.20 70.20
CA GLN A 383 -22.19 -44.31 70.16
C GLN A 383 -21.50 -45.68 70.10
N TYR A 384 -20.54 -45.86 69.19
CA TYR A 384 -19.76 -47.09 69.05
C TYR A 384 -19.00 -47.41 70.34
N ARG A 385 -18.33 -46.43 70.93
CA ARG A 385 -17.63 -46.59 72.21
C ARG A 385 -18.58 -47.07 73.31
N LYS A 386 -19.78 -46.48 73.41
CA LYS A 386 -20.81 -46.91 74.37
C LYS A 386 -21.30 -48.33 74.07
N TYR A 387 -21.56 -48.64 72.79
CA TYR A 387 -22.02 -49.96 72.36
C TYR A 387 -21.01 -51.05 72.69
N ILE A 388 -19.74 -50.83 72.33
CA ILE A 388 -18.62 -51.73 72.64
C ILE A 388 -18.49 -51.93 74.15
N ALA A 389 -18.56 -50.86 74.95
CA ALA A 389 -18.49 -50.94 76.41
C ALA A 389 -19.64 -51.78 77.01
N VAL A 390 -20.87 -51.59 76.53
CA VAL A 390 -22.04 -52.35 76.98
C VAL A 390 -21.91 -53.82 76.58
N ARG A 391 -21.53 -54.09 75.33
CA ARG A 391 -21.37 -55.44 74.79
C ARG A 391 -20.28 -56.21 75.52
N ALA A 392 -19.11 -55.61 75.72
CA ALA A 392 -18.04 -56.21 76.51
C ALA A 392 -18.46 -56.45 77.98
N ASN A 393 -19.29 -55.58 78.58
CA ASN A 393 -19.81 -55.84 79.93
C ASN A 393 -20.77 -57.04 79.97
N ILE A 394 -21.64 -57.20 78.96
CA ILE A 394 -22.54 -58.36 78.84
C ILE A 394 -21.73 -59.65 78.65
N HIS A 395 -20.75 -59.65 77.75
CA HIS A 395 -19.89 -60.82 77.54
C HIS A 395 -19.09 -61.18 78.80
N PHE A 396 -18.57 -60.18 79.51
CA PHE A 396 -17.86 -60.40 80.78
C PHE A 396 -18.76 -61.08 81.83
N GLN A 397 -20.00 -60.58 81.97
CA GLN A 397 -21.00 -61.19 82.87
C GLN A 397 -21.35 -62.61 82.46
N MET A 398 -21.53 -62.85 81.17
CA MET A 398 -21.82 -64.18 80.63
C MET A 398 -20.67 -65.16 80.90
N MET A 399 -19.42 -64.76 80.67
CA MET A 399 -18.25 -65.60 80.95
C MET A 399 -18.14 -65.95 82.44
N LEU A 400 -18.30 -64.96 83.32
CA LEU A 400 -18.27 -65.19 84.77
C LEU A 400 -19.38 -66.14 85.25
N SER A 401 -20.57 -66.05 84.66
CA SER A 401 -21.72 -66.88 85.04
C SER A 401 -21.49 -68.38 84.80
N GLN A 402 -20.59 -68.76 83.88
CA GLN A 402 -20.24 -70.17 83.63
C GLN A 402 -19.62 -70.85 84.84
N ARG A 403 -19.00 -70.08 85.74
CA ARG A 403 -18.43 -70.55 87.01
C ARG A 403 -19.33 -70.32 88.22
N GLY A 404 -20.48 -69.67 88.00
CA GLY A 404 -21.35 -69.18 89.06
C GLY A 404 -20.90 -67.84 89.66
N PHE A 405 -19.96 -67.12 89.05
CA PHE A 405 -19.59 -65.78 89.52
C PHE A 405 -20.52 -64.71 88.93
N THR A 406 -20.64 -63.58 89.62
CA THR A 406 -21.29 -62.39 89.07
C THR A 406 -20.30 -61.24 88.97
N GLY A 407 -20.45 -60.37 87.99
CA GLY A 407 -19.51 -59.27 87.82
C GLY A 407 -20.11 -58.06 87.12
N LYS A 408 -19.37 -56.96 87.15
CA LYS A 408 -19.68 -55.75 86.42
C LYS A 408 -18.41 -55.05 86.01
N MET A 409 -18.33 -54.73 84.73
CA MET A 409 -17.31 -53.86 84.17
C MET A 409 -17.83 -52.43 84.13
N LYS A 410 -17.13 -51.50 84.76
CA LYS A 410 -17.39 -50.06 84.68
C LYS A 410 -16.27 -49.38 83.90
N LEU A 411 -16.55 -49.03 82.66
CA LEU A 411 -15.68 -48.24 81.80
C LEU A 411 -16.01 -46.75 81.96
N LYS A 412 -15.10 -46.00 82.58
CA LYS A 412 -15.17 -44.56 82.77
C LYS A 412 -14.33 -43.86 81.71
N HIS A 413 -14.95 -43.56 80.57
CA HIS A 413 -14.22 -43.06 79.42
C HIS A 413 -13.70 -41.62 79.53
N LYS A 414 -14.19 -40.81 80.49
CA LYS A 414 -13.67 -39.45 80.70
C LYS A 414 -12.43 -39.44 81.58
N GLU A 415 -12.42 -40.31 82.58
CA GLU A 415 -11.34 -40.48 83.54
C GLU A 415 -10.29 -41.50 83.07
N GLU A 416 -10.52 -42.14 81.92
CA GLU A 416 -9.67 -43.21 81.35
C GLU A 416 -9.47 -44.40 82.30
N GLU A 417 -10.49 -44.67 83.14
CA GLU A 417 -10.44 -45.73 84.14
C GLU A 417 -11.32 -46.93 83.76
N LEU A 418 -10.81 -48.13 84.06
CA LEU A 418 -11.54 -49.39 83.99
C LEU A 418 -11.61 -50.02 85.39
N HIS A 419 -12.83 -50.21 85.88
CA HIS A 419 -13.08 -50.91 87.14
C HIS A 419 -13.79 -52.25 86.88
N LEU A 420 -13.10 -53.33 87.20
CA LEU A 420 -13.65 -54.69 87.21
C LEU A 420 -14.11 -55.03 88.63
N LEU A 421 -15.41 -55.28 88.78
CA LEU A 421 -16.04 -55.67 90.03
C LEU A 421 -16.53 -57.10 89.88
N VAL A 422 -16.12 -57.99 90.78
CA VAL A 422 -16.46 -59.42 90.73
C VAL A 422 -16.94 -59.86 92.11
N ASP A 423 -17.93 -60.75 92.09
CA ASP A 423 -18.51 -61.38 93.26
C ASP A 423 -18.56 -62.90 93.03
N VAL A 424 -18.04 -63.64 94.00
CA VAL A 424 -17.75 -65.07 93.92
C VAL A 424 -18.87 -65.89 94.59
N ASP A 425 -19.66 -65.28 95.48
CA ASP A 425 -20.78 -65.93 96.17
C ASP A 425 -22.13 -65.43 95.65
N GLN A 426 -22.92 -66.32 95.03
CA GLN A 426 -24.29 -65.96 94.60
C GLN A 426 -25.31 -65.92 95.74
N ALA A 427 -25.00 -66.52 96.89
CA ALA A 427 -25.96 -66.74 97.99
C ALA A 427 -25.95 -65.62 99.05
N SER A 428 -24.88 -64.83 99.14
CA SER A 428 -24.79 -63.66 100.01
C SER A 428 -24.95 -62.41 99.14
N GLN A 429 -25.82 -61.46 99.52
CA GLN A 429 -25.79 -60.12 98.94
C GLN A 429 -24.55 -59.37 99.45
N GLY A 430 -23.37 -59.87 99.07
CA GLY A 430 -22.07 -59.35 99.47
C GLY A 430 -21.67 -58.12 98.66
N GLU A 431 -20.82 -57.29 99.26
CA GLU A 431 -20.21 -56.14 98.59
C GLU A 431 -19.33 -56.61 97.42
N ARG A 432 -19.60 -56.11 96.20
CA ARG A 432 -18.77 -56.42 95.04
C ARG A 432 -17.34 -55.95 95.26
N LYS A 433 -16.41 -56.90 95.30
CA LYS A 433 -15.01 -56.63 95.61
C LYS A 433 -14.22 -56.26 94.34
N SER A 434 -13.17 -55.46 94.52
CA SER A 434 -12.20 -55.21 93.46
C SER A 434 -11.42 -56.50 93.15
N THR A 435 -10.99 -56.70 91.91
CA THR A 435 -10.19 -57.88 91.51
C THR A 435 -8.89 -58.04 92.30
N LYS A 436 -8.42 -56.99 92.98
CA LYS A 436 -7.24 -57.01 93.87
C LYS A 436 -7.43 -57.80 95.15
N SER A 437 -8.67 -58.05 95.58
CA SER A 437 -9.00 -58.75 96.83
C SER A 437 -9.54 -60.18 96.60
N LEU A 438 -9.38 -60.72 95.40
CA LEU A 438 -9.77 -62.08 95.03
C LEU A 438 -8.63 -63.09 95.28
N SER A 439 -8.96 -64.37 95.43
CA SER A 439 -7.98 -65.47 95.42
C SER A 439 -7.21 -65.50 94.10
N GLY A 440 -5.99 -66.08 94.09
CA GLY A 440 -5.16 -66.22 92.89
C GLY A 440 -5.89 -66.88 91.72
N GLY A 441 -6.64 -67.96 91.98
CA GLY A 441 -7.43 -68.66 90.96
C GLY A 441 -8.64 -67.86 90.47
N GLU A 442 -9.34 -67.18 91.36
CA GLU A 442 -10.49 -66.32 91.02
C GLU A 442 -10.06 -65.09 90.21
N ARG A 443 -8.92 -64.51 90.55
CA ARG A 443 -8.33 -63.38 89.82
C ARG A 443 -7.92 -63.81 88.42
N SER A 444 -7.28 -64.96 88.26
CA SER A 444 -6.91 -65.50 86.94
C SER A 444 -8.15 -65.80 86.11
N PHE A 445 -9.17 -66.44 86.69
CA PHE A 445 -10.43 -66.75 86.00
C PHE A 445 -11.16 -65.49 85.54
N SER A 446 -11.23 -64.48 86.41
CA SER A 446 -11.81 -63.17 86.11
C SER A 446 -11.03 -62.43 85.02
N THR A 447 -9.70 -62.58 85.00
CA THR A 447 -8.83 -61.97 83.99
C THR A 447 -9.04 -62.62 82.62
N VAL A 448 -9.11 -63.95 82.55
CA VAL A 448 -9.42 -64.68 81.31
C VAL A 448 -10.83 -64.34 80.80
N SER A 449 -11.82 -64.29 81.71
CA SER A 449 -13.19 -63.84 81.37
C SER A 449 -13.22 -62.42 80.81
N PHE A 450 -12.40 -61.52 81.37
CA PHE A 450 -12.25 -60.15 80.86
C PHE A 450 -11.60 -60.11 79.48
N ILE A 451 -10.52 -60.86 79.26
CA ILE A 451 -9.84 -60.92 77.96
C ILE A 451 -10.79 -61.48 76.88
N MET A 452 -11.53 -62.55 77.18
CA MET A 452 -12.53 -63.10 76.25
C MET A 452 -13.65 -62.11 75.93
N ALA A 453 -14.08 -61.31 76.90
CA ALA A 453 -15.07 -60.26 76.68
C ALA A 453 -14.54 -59.13 75.78
N LEU A 454 -13.26 -58.80 75.86
CA LEU A 454 -12.62 -57.83 74.96
C LEU A 454 -12.39 -58.38 73.55
N TRP A 455 -12.14 -59.68 73.41
CA TRP A 455 -11.93 -60.31 72.10
C TRP A 455 -13.10 -60.16 71.14
N ASP A 456 -14.32 -60.05 71.68
CA ASP A 456 -15.51 -59.79 70.89
C ASP A 456 -15.55 -58.36 70.33
N ALA A 457 -14.96 -57.40 71.05
CA ALA A 457 -14.85 -56.00 70.63
C ALA A 457 -13.62 -55.68 69.77
N MET A 458 -12.58 -56.51 69.86
CA MET A 458 -11.30 -56.30 69.16
C MET A 458 -11.24 -57.10 67.86
N GLU A 459 -10.87 -56.45 66.76
CA GLU A 459 -10.59 -57.10 65.48
C GLU A 459 -9.09 -57.35 65.35
N ALA A 460 -8.65 -58.54 65.75
CA ALA A 460 -7.28 -59.02 65.58
C ALA A 460 -7.29 -60.41 64.91
N PRO A 461 -6.45 -60.65 63.89
CA PRO A 461 -6.42 -61.91 63.16
C PRO A 461 -5.81 -63.07 63.95
N PHE A 462 -4.90 -62.76 64.89
CA PHE A 462 -4.29 -63.71 65.81
C PHE A 462 -4.56 -63.31 67.25
N ARG A 463 -4.67 -64.30 68.13
CA ARG A 463 -4.81 -64.11 69.58
C ARG A 463 -3.88 -65.07 70.30
N CYS A 464 -3.05 -64.51 71.17
CA CYS A 464 -2.06 -65.27 71.93
C CYS A 464 -2.34 -65.12 73.43
N LEU A 465 -2.40 -66.24 74.15
CA LEU A 465 -2.37 -66.26 75.61
C LEU A 465 -1.18 -67.08 76.07
N ASP A 466 -0.46 -66.55 77.05
CA ASP A 466 0.70 -67.17 77.66
C ASP A 466 0.46 -67.34 79.16
N GLU A 467 0.80 -68.51 79.70
CA GLU A 467 0.74 -68.87 81.13
C GLU A 467 -0.58 -68.52 81.84
N PHE A 468 -1.70 -68.51 81.11
CA PHE A 468 -2.97 -68.00 81.65
C PHE A 468 -3.59 -68.88 82.74
N ASP A 469 -3.21 -70.16 82.82
CA ASP A 469 -3.76 -71.15 83.75
C ASP A 469 -2.87 -71.46 84.97
N VAL A 470 -1.69 -70.85 85.08
CA VAL A 470 -0.68 -71.18 86.12
C VAL A 470 -1.20 -71.05 87.55
N PHE A 471 -2.05 -70.05 87.81
CA PHE A 471 -2.61 -69.79 89.15
C PHE A 471 -4.04 -70.31 89.34
N MET A 472 -4.58 -71.05 88.36
CA MET A 472 -5.92 -71.61 88.43
C MET A 472 -5.92 -72.98 89.10
N ASP A 473 -6.98 -73.28 89.87
CA ASP A 473 -7.26 -74.66 90.29
C ASP A 473 -7.82 -75.48 89.11
N MET A 474 -7.88 -76.81 89.27
CA MET A 474 -8.31 -77.72 88.20
C MET A 474 -9.73 -77.40 87.68
N VAL A 475 -10.62 -76.90 88.55
CA VAL A 475 -12.00 -76.57 88.18
C VAL A 475 -12.07 -75.29 87.34
N ASN A 476 -11.42 -74.20 87.78
CA ASN A 476 -11.37 -72.95 87.02
C ASN A 476 -10.59 -73.10 85.71
N ARG A 477 -9.53 -73.92 85.72
CA ARG A 477 -8.74 -74.24 84.53
C ARG A 477 -9.60 -74.92 83.47
N ARG A 478 -10.29 -76.00 83.82
CA ARG A 478 -11.16 -76.74 82.89
C ARG A 478 -12.24 -75.84 82.29
N ILE A 479 -12.93 -75.06 83.12
CA ILE A 479 -13.99 -74.16 82.65
C ILE A 479 -13.41 -73.08 81.72
N SER A 480 -12.29 -72.46 82.08
CA SER A 480 -11.64 -71.44 81.22
C SER A 480 -11.21 -72.01 79.87
N MET A 481 -10.63 -73.21 79.85
CA MET A 481 -10.23 -73.89 78.62
C MET A 481 -11.43 -74.19 77.73
N ASP A 482 -12.51 -74.74 78.30
CA ASP A 482 -13.76 -75.02 77.57
C ASP A 482 -14.37 -73.73 76.99
N SER A 483 -14.36 -72.62 77.74
CA SER A 483 -14.83 -71.31 77.27
C SER A 483 -13.98 -70.79 76.11
N ILE A 484 -12.64 -70.84 76.22
CA ILE A 484 -11.72 -70.37 75.18
C ILE A 484 -11.90 -71.21 73.90
N MET A 485 -11.99 -72.54 74.03
CA MET A 485 -12.20 -73.44 72.90
C MET A 485 -13.55 -73.21 72.22
N LYS A 486 -14.60 -72.90 72.99
CA LYS A 486 -15.90 -72.52 72.43
C LYS A 486 -15.81 -71.23 71.62
N VAL A 487 -15.19 -70.18 72.17
CA VAL A 487 -15.00 -68.91 71.47
C VAL A 487 -14.14 -69.10 70.21
N ALA A 488 -13.11 -69.93 70.27
CA ALA A 488 -12.28 -70.25 69.11
C ALA A 488 -13.06 -70.95 67.99
N LYS A 489 -13.96 -71.87 68.34
CA LYS A 489 -14.86 -72.55 67.38
C LYS A 489 -15.88 -71.60 66.76
N GLU A 490 -16.40 -70.65 67.52
CA GLU A 490 -17.35 -69.64 67.03
C GLU A 490 -16.66 -68.62 66.09
N GLN A 491 -15.35 -68.40 66.26
CA GLN A 491 -14.57 -67.41 65.52
C GLN A 491 -13.61 -68.07 64.51
N GLN A 492 -14.18 -68.83 63.57
CA GLN A 492 -13.46 -69.68 62.60
C GLN A 492 -12.44 -68.94 61.70
N HIS A 493 -12.54 -67.62 61.59
CA HIS A 493 -11.63 -66.79 60.77
C HIS A 493 -10.44 -66.22 61.55
N ARG A 494 -10.20 -66.69 62.79
CA ARG A 494 -9.14 -66.16 63.68
C ARG A 494 -8.27 -67.28 64.22
N GLN A 495 -6.97 -67.03 64.36
CA GLN A 495 -6.01 -67.99 64.91
C GLN A 495 -5.84 -67.77 66.41
N PHE A 496 -5.87 -68.86 67.19
CA PHE A 496 -5.62 -68.85 68.63
C PHE A 496 -4.33 -69.63 68.92
N ILE A 497 -3.42 -69.01 69.66
CA ILE A 497 -2.15 -69.58 70.11
C ILE A 497 -2.19 -69.55 71.63
N LEU A 498 -2.17 -70.73 72.27
CA LEU A 498 -2.23 -70.86 73.71
C LEU A 498 -0.93 -71.54 74.17
N LEU A 499 -0.18 -70.87 75.03
CA LEU A 499 1.02 -71.40 75.67
C LEU A 499 0.69 -71.67 77.14
N THR A 500 0.89 -72.92 77.57
CA THR A 500 0.70 -73.33 78.97
C THR A 500 1.83 -74.28 79.38
N PRO A 501 2.39 -74.13 80.59
CA PRO A 501 3.38 -75.04 81.15
C PRO A 501 2.75 -76.29 81.79
N GLN A 502 1.42 -76.37 81.85
CA GLN A 502 0.68 -77.48 82.44
C GLN A 502 0.23 -78.46 81.36
N ASP A 503 0.27 -79.77 81.66
CA ASP A 503 -0.20 -80.82 80.75
C ASP A 503 -1.67 -80.59 80.37
N MET A 504 -1.96 -80.61 79.06
CA MET A 504 -3.32 -80.41 78.52
C MET A 504 -4.24 -81.60 78.73
#